data_AF-A0A937HDC2-F1
#
_entry.id   AF-A0A937HDC2-F1
#
_cell.length_a   1.000
_cell.length_b   1.000
_cell.length_c   1.000
_cell.angle_alpha   90.00
_cell.angle_beta   90.00
_cell.angle_gamma   90.00
#
_symmetry.space_group_name_H-M   'P 1'
#
loop_
_entity.id
_entity.type
_entity.pdbx_description
1 polymer ?
#
loop_
_entity_poly.entity_id
_entity_poly.type
_entity_poly.pdbx_seq_one_letter_code
_entity_poly.pdbx_strand_id
1 'polypeptide(L)'
;MEIKYQMIPLIFIASLLTCTSTQAIQLKYDGDIPHKPRIINTTDLGADPDDKQSLVRQLVSANEFDIEGLIVATGCWKKTQSNTSMLDNIVDAYAEVYSNLKVHAAGFPSPEYLKSISVIGQKGYGMSDVGKDKDSPGSDLIIASADKDDPRPVWVTGWGGMNTIAQAIWKIRETRSEEELQK
;
A
#
# COMPACT_ATOMS: atom_id res chain seq x y z
N MET A 1 -58.42 54.25 -43.57
CA MET A 1 -58.10 53.22 -44.57
C MET A 1 -57.09 52.30 -43.93
N GLU A 2 -57.56 51.12 -43.54
CA GLU A 2 -56.76 50.01 -43.01
C GLU A 2 -55.72 49.55 -44.04
N ILE A 3 -54.67 48.86 -43.58
CA ILE A 3 -54.46 47.42 -43.83
C ILE A 3 -53.32 46.93 -42.91
N LYS A 4 -53.64 45.87 -42.18
CA LYS A 4 -52.73 45.03 -41.38
C LYS A 4 -51.91 44.13 -42.31
N TYR A 5 -50.66 43.86 -41.96
CA TYR A 5 -50.04 42.56 -42.23
C TYR A 5 -49.30 42.06 -40.98
N GLN A 6 -49.85 41.00 -40.39
CA GLN A 6 -49.15 40.05 -39.52
C GLN A 6 -48.08 39.31 -40.32
N MET A 7 -46.97 38.91 -39.70
CA MET A 7 -46.41 37.55 -39.83
C MET A 7 -45.24 37.29 -38.84
N ILE A 8 -45.55 36.44 -37.86
CA ILE A 8 -44.76 35.32 -37.30
C ILE A 8 -43.49 35.64 -36.45
N PRO A 9 -43.42 35.12 -35.21
CA PRO A 9 -42.26 35.30 -34.32
C PRO A 9 -41.17 34.26 -34.64
N LEU A 10 -39.94 34.72 -34.86
CA LEU A 10 -38.77 33.85 -34.86
C LEU A 10 -38.32 33.64 -33.41
N ILE A 11 -38.81 32.55 -32.82
CA ILE A 11 -38.31 32.02 -31.56
C ILE A 11 -36.88 31.51 -31.83
N PHE A 12 -35.87 32.25 -31.39
CA PHE A 12 -34.52 31.71 -31.22
C PHE A 12 -34.36 31.29 -29.76
N ILE A 13 -34.59 30.01 -29.48
CA ILE A 13 -34.14 29.37 -28.24
C ILE A 13 -32.62 29.27 -28.35
N ALA A 14 -31.92 30.23 -27.77
CA ALA A 14 -30.51 30.07 -27.45
C ALA A 14 -30.44 29.23 -26.15
N SER A 15 -30.49 27.91 -26.30
CA SER A 15 -30.10 27.00 -25.21
C SER A 15 -28.58 27.14 -25.03
N LEU A 16 -28.15 28.01 -24.12
CA LEU A 16 -26.78 27.97 -23.62
C LEU A 16 -26.59 26.61 -22.95
N LEU A 17 -25.90 25.69 -23.63
CA LEU A 17 -25.24 24.58 -22.98
C LEU A 17 -24.24 25.19 -22.01
N THR A 18 -24.58 25.21 -20.72
CA THR A 18 -23.57 25.27 -19.67
C THR A 18 -22.81 23.94 -19.73
N CYS A 19 -21.80 23.90 -20.58
CA CYS A 19 -20.74 22.91 -20.48
C CYS A 19 -20.01 23.23 -19.17
N THR A 20 -20.49 22.67 -18.06
CA THR A 20 -19.68 22.57 -16.85
C THR A 20 -18.47 21.75 -17.25
N SER A 21 -17.32 22.41 -17.38
CA SER A 21 -16.05 21.73 -17.52
C SER A 21 -15.92 20.80 -16.33
N THR A 22 -16.12 19.50 -16.56
CA THR A 22 -15.57 18.46 -15.70
C THR A 22 -14.08 18.73 -15.68
N GLN A 23 -13.60 19.34 -14.61
CA GLN A 23 -12.19 19.46 -14.36
C GLN A 23 -11.72 18.04 -14.05
N ALA A 24 -11.39 17.31 -15.11
CA ALA A 24 -10.67 16.07 -15.00
C ALA A 24 -9.40 16.42 -14.21
N ILE A 25 -9.23 15.81 -13.05
CA ILE A 25 -7.95 15.81 -12.34
C ILE A 25 -6.99 15.13 -13.31
N GLN A 26 -6.31 15.93 -14.13
CA GLN A 26 -5.12 15.49 -14.82
C GLN A 26 -4.10 15.23 -13.73
N LEU A 27 -3.94 13.96 -13.36
CA LEU A 27 -2.73 13.50 -12.68
C LEU A 27 -1.57 13.99 -13.55
N LYS A 28 -0.87 15.02 -13.09
CA LYS A 28 0.38 15.45 -13.68
C LYS A 28 1.34 14.28 -13.50
N TYR A 29 1.56 13.55 -14.59
CA TYR A 29 2.69 12.64 -14.67
C TYR A 29 3.92 13.54 -14.91
N ASP A 30 4.51 14.01 -13.81
CA ASP A 30 5.86 14.58 -13.88
C ASP A 30 6.80 13.45 -14.27
N GLY A 31 7.50 13.64 -15.38
CA GLY A 31 8.45 12.67 -15.95
C GLY A 31 9.74 12.54 -15.14
N ASP A 32 9.64 12.50 -13.81
CA ASP A 32 10.77 12.25 -12.93
C ASP A 32 11.14 10.76 -12.98
N ILE A 33 12.44 10.52 -12.77
CA ILE A 33 13.13 9.23 -12.68
C ILE A 33 12.20 8.17 -12.06
N PRO A 34 12.09 6.92 -12.58
CA PRO A 34 11.28 5.90 -11.95
C PRO A 34 11.75 5.69 -10.51
N HIS A 35 11.08 6.33 -9.56
CA HIS A 35 11.39 6.17 -8.16
C HIS A 35 10.99 4.75 -7.80
N LYS A 36 11.89 4.03 -7.11
CA LYS A 36 11.57 2.71 -6.58
C LYS A 36 10.26 2.80 -5.79
N PRO A 37 9.24 2.00 -6.08
CA PRO A 37 8.02 2.02 -5.30
C PRO A 37 8.34 1.59 -3.86
N ARG A 38 7.75 2.31 -2.90
CA ARG A 38 7.81 1.97 -1.48
C ARG A 38 6.78 0.90 -1.20
N ILE A 39 7.19 -0.24 -0.65
CA ILE A 39 6.31 -1.39 -0.47
C ILE A 39 6.41 -2.00 0.92
N ILE A 40 5.28 -2.46 1.43
CA ILE A 40 5.15 -3.26 2.64
C ILE A 40 4.30 -4.47 2.31
N ASN A 41 4.77 -5.66 2.68
CA ASN A 41 4.05 -6.91 2.46
C ASN A 41 3.57 -7.48 3.79
N THR A 42 2.27 -7.72 3.91
CA THR A 42 1.69 -8.57 4.96
C THR A 42 1.36 -9.94 4.37
N THR A 43 1.84 -11.02 4.99
CA THR A 43 1.75 -12.39 4.47
C THR A 43 1.26 -13.34 5.55
N ASP A 44 0.40 -14.30 5.20
CA ASP A 44 0.03 -15.43 6.06
C ASP A 44 0.94 -16.64 5.91
N LEU A 45 2.23 -16.35 5.73
CA LEU A 45 3.35 -17.26 5.59
C LEU A 45 3.17 -18.55 6.40
N GLY A 46 3.25 -19.67 5.69
CA GLY A 46 3.00 -21.01 6.20
C GLY A 46 1.58 -21.52 5.98
N ALA A 47 0.67 -20.72 5.39
CA ALA A 47 -0.61 -21.17 4.88
C ALA A 47 -0.42 -22.12 3.68
N ASP A 48 0.30 -21.64 2.66
CA ASP A 48 0.66 -22.34 1.44
C ASP A 48 2.14 -22.07 1.09
N PRO A 49 2.82 -22.91 0.29
CA PRO A 49 4.16 -22.62 -0.22
C PRO A 49 4.29 -21.34 -1.06
N ASP A 50 3.24 -20.81 -1.66
CA ASP A 50 3.29 -19.66 -2.57
C ASP A 50 3.81 -18.35 -1.95
N ASP A 51 3.52 -18.06 -0.68
CA ASP A 51 4.08 -16.89 0.03
C ASP A 51 5.61 -16.96 0.11
N LYS A 52 6.16 -18.16 0.34
CA LYS A 52 7.62 -18.36 0.35
C LYS A 52 8.22 -18.11 -1.02
N GLN A 53 7.57 -18.62 -2.06
CA GLN A 53 8.01 -18.46 -3.45
C GLN A 53 7.95 -17.00 -3.89
N SER A 54 6.90 -16.28 -3.46
CA SER A 54 6.70 -14.86 -3.69
C SER A 54 7.77 -14.03 -2.99
N LEU A 55 8.09 -14.33 -1.72
CA LEU A 55 9.20 -13.69 -1.01
C LEU A 55 10.54 -13.91 -1.71
N VAL A 56 10.86 -15.15 -2.11
CA VAL A 56 12.12 -15.43 -2.83
C VAL A 56 12.21 -14.60 -4.11
N ARG A 57 11.13 -14.54 -4.91
CA ARG A 57 11.07 -13.72 -6.13
C ARG A 57 11.25 -12.24 -5.81
N GLN A 58 10.60 -11.73 -4.77
CA GLN A 58 10.70 -10.33 -4.38
C GLN A 58 12.13 -9.98 -3.94
N LEU A 59 12.79 -10.85 -3.15
CA LEU A 59 14.13 -10.59 -2.63
C LEU A 59 15.20 -10.56 -3.73
N VAL A 60 15.11 -11.44 -4.73
CA VAL A 60 16.05 -11.40 -5.88
C VAL A 60 15.78 -10.25 -6.86
N SER A 61 14.65 -9.55 -6.70
CA SER A 61 14.30 -8.33 -7.42
C SER A 61 14.30 -7.09 -6.51
N ALA A 62 14.78 -7.21 -5.27
CA ALA A 62 14.63 -6.15 -4.26
C ALA A 62 15.44 -4.89 -4.56
N ASN A 63 16.36 -4.94 -5.53
CA ASN A 63 17.02 -3.75 -6.03
C ASN A 63 16.06 -2.78 -6.74
N GLU A 64 14.87 -3.21 -7.14
CA GLU A 64 13.86 -2.38 -7.83
C GLU A 64 12.83 -1.75 -6.89
N PHE A 65 12.88 -2.07 -5.59
CA PHE A 65 11.88 -1.64 -4.60
C PHE A 65 12.54 -1.01 -3.38
N ASP A 66 11.84 -0.08 -2.74
CA ASP A 66 12.13 0.31 -1.37
C ASP A 66 11.20 -0.51 -0.45
N ILE A 67 11.68 -1.68 -0.04
CA ILE A 67 10.93 -2.56 0.88
C ILE A 67 11.00 -1.95 2.28
N GLU A 68 9.87 -1.49 2.81
CA GLU A 68 9.81 -0.84 4.13
C GLU A 68 9.27 -1.77 5.22
N GLY A 69 8.65 -2.90 4.85
CA GLY A 69 8.13 -3.87 5.82
C GLY A 69 7.88 -5.28 5.25
N LEU A 70 8.31 -6.29 6.00
CA LEU A 70 7.99 -7.70 5.79
C LEU A 70 7.25 -8.21 7.02
N ILE A 71 5.93 -8.31 6.92
CA ILE A 71 5.04 -8.51 8.08
C ILE A 71 4.41 -9.90 8.01
N VAL A 72 4.75 -10.77 8.95
CA VAL A 72 4.06 -12.06 9.11
C VAL A 72 2.76 -11.84 9.89
N ALA A 73 1.63 -12.15 9.27
CA ALA A 73 0.29 -11.94 9.81
C ALA A 73 -0.65 -13.11 9.50
N THR A 74 -1.93 -12.98 9.80
CA THR A 74 -2.93 -14.05 9.56
C THR A 74 -3.68 -13.88 8.25
N GLY A 75 -4.33 -14.95 7.80
CA GLY A 75 -5.32 -14.97 6.73
C GLY A 75 -6.45 -15.92 7.05
N CYS A 76 -7.43 -16.06 6.16
CA CYS A 76 -8.52 -17.03 6.36
C CYS A 76 -8.02 -18.48 6.28
N TRP A 77 -6.91 -18.72 5.58
CA TRP A 77 -6.26 -20.02 5.44
C TRP A 77 -5.24 -20.30 6.54
N LYS A 78 -4.67 -19.27 7.17
CA LYS A 78 -3.88 -19.39 8.41
C LYS A 78 -4.29 -18.35 9.45
N LYS A 79 -5.27 -18.73 10.28
CA LYS A 79 -5.95 -17.85 11.24
C LYS A 79 -5.17 -17.50 12.50
N THR A 80 -4.00 -18.11 12.70
CA THR A 80 -3.13 -17.86 13.83
C THR A 80 -1.66 -17.73 13.41
N GLN A 81 -0.97 -16.78 14.03
CA GLN A 81 0.49 -16.59 13.91
C GLN A 81 1.12 -16.37 15.29
N SER A 82 2.43 -16.64 15.40
CA SER A 82 3.14 -16.46 16.66
C SER A 82 4.56 -15.93 16.54
N ASN A 83 5.23 -16.09 15.39
CA ASN A 83 6.63 -15.73 15.19
C ASN A 83 6.93 -15.43 13.72
N THR A 84 8.14 -14.95 13.44
CA THR A 84 8.69 -14.67 12.11
C THR A 84 9.70 -15.70 11.64
N SER A 85 9.90 -16.82 12.35
CA SER A 85 11.04 -17.73 12.10
C SER A 85 11.11 -18.27 10.66
N MET A 86 9.97 -18.45 10.00
CA MET A 86 9.93 -18.85 8.59
C MET A 86 10.41 -17.73 7.65
N LEU A 87 10.08 -16.48 7.95
CA LEU A 87 10.59 -15.30 7.25
C LEU A 87 12.09 -15.13 7.53
N ASP A 88 12.51 -15.29 8.78
CA ASP A 88 13.92 -15.18 9.19
C ASP A 88 14.80 -16.15 8.38
N ASN A 89 14.36 -17.40 8.22
CA ASN A 89 15.06 -18.39 7.39
C ASN A 89 15.18 -17.97 5.91
N ILE A 90 14.16 -17.30 5.36
CA ILE A 90 14.19 -16.82 3.97
C ILE A 90 15.17 -15.65 3.83
N VAL A 91 15.19 -14.74 4.81
CA VAL A 91 16.15 -13.61 4.84
C VAL A 91 17.59 -14.12 5.07
N ASP A 92 17.77 -15.17 5.87
CA ASP A 92 19.08 -15.82 6.04
C ASP A 92 19.57 -16.44 4.73
N ALA A 93 18.69 -17.13 3.99
CA ALA A 93 19.04 -17.64 2.65
C ALA A 93 19.37 -16.51 1.65
N TYR A 94 18.68 -15.38 1.72
CA TYR A 94 19.04 -14.18 0.96
C TYR A 94 20.43 -13.66 1.34
N ALA A 95 20.78 -13.67 2.62
CA ALA A 95 22.10 -13.23 3.10
C ALA A 95 23.24 -14.05 2.49
N GLU A 96 23.05 -15.36 2.32
CA GLU A 96 24.04 -16.25 1.70
C GLU A 96 24.36 -15.87 0.24
N VAL A 97 23.39 -15.33 -0.50
CA VAL A 97 23.53 -14.96 -1.92
C VAL A 97 23.70 -13.45 -2.15
N TYR A 98 23.56 -12.64 -1.11
CA TYR A 98 23.57 -11.17 -1.20
C TYR A 98 24.84 -10.60 -1.84
N SER A 99 26.00 -11.20 -1.55
CA SER A 99 27.28 -10.79 -2.15
C SER A 99 27.28 -10.94 -3.66
N ASN A 100 26.69 -12.02 -4.18
CA ASN A 100 26.56 -12.28 -5.62
C ASN A 100 25.54 -11.34 -6.26
N LEU A 101 24.37 -11.14 -5.63
CA LEU A 101 23.33 -10.25 -6.16
C LEU A 101 23.84 -8.83 -6.41
N LYS A 102 24.63 -8.30 -5.47
CA LYS A 102 25.22 -6.97 -5.58
C LYS A 102 26.26 -6.80 -6.70
N VAL A 103 26.81 -7.89 -7.22
CA VAL A 103 27.67 -7.83 -8.42
C VAL A 103 26.84 -7.51 -9.66
N HIS A 104 25.58 -7.95 -9.68
CA HIS A 104 24.70 -7.83 -10.85
C HIS A 104 23.91 -6.52 -10.91
N ALA A 105 23.55 -5.94 -9.76
CA ALA A 105 22.91 -4.63 -9.70
C ALA A 105 23.18 -3.92 -8.37
N ALA A 106 23.18 -2.58 -8.41
CA ALA A 106 23.20 -1.76 -7.21
C ALA A 106 21.82 -1.67 -6.57
N GLY A 107 21.78 -1.32 -5.27
CA GLY A 107 20.53 -0.98 -4.59
C GLY A 107 19.75 -2.14 -3.98
N PHE A 108 20.32 -3.35 -3.93
CA PHE A 108 19.80 -4.43 -3.11
C PHE A 108 19.89 -4.08 -1.60
N PRO A 109 18.81 -4.26 -0.82
CA PRO A 109 18.81 -4.01 0.61
C PRO A 109 19.77 -4.94 1.35
N SER A 110 20.41 -4.46 2.42
CA SER A 110 21.25 -5.35 3.23
C SER A 110 20.39 -6.40 3.97
N PRO A 111 20.92 -7.61 4.23
CA PRO A 111 20.25 -8.59 5.07
C PRO A 111 19.89 -8.03 6.45
N GLU A 112 20.76 -7.21 7.04
CA GLU A 112 20.52 -6.57 8.34
C GLU A 112 19.32 -5.62 8.28
N TYR A 113 19.18 -4.87 7.18
CA TYR A 113 18.02 -4.01 6.99
C TYR A 113 16.74 -4.83 6.83
N LEU A 114 16.74 -5.87 6.00
CA LEU A 114 15.60 -6.76 5.83
C LEU A 114 15.15 -7.39 7.16
N LYS A 115 16.10 -7.83 8.00
CA LYS A 115 15.80 -8.32 9.35
C LYS A 115 15.18 -7.23 10.23
N SER A 116 15.67 -5.99 10.15
CA SER A 116 15.14 -4.88 10.96
C SER A 116 13.68 -4.52 10.66
N ILE A 117 13.22 -4.82 9.45
CA ILE A 117 11.83 -4.59 9.00
C ILE A 117 10.99 -5.88 8.93
N SER A 118 11.55 -7.01 9.39
CA SER A 118 10.85 -8.31 9.47
C SER A 118 10.16 -8.43 10.81
N VAL A 119 8.84 -8.24 10.83
CA VAL A 119 8.09 -8.10 12.09
C VAL A 119 6.79 -8.92 12.09
N ILE A 120 6.22 -9.11 13.28
CA ILE A 120 4.91 -9.74 13.43
C ILE A 120 3.79 -8.70 13.33
N GLY A 121 2.75 -9.02 12.56
CA GLY A 121 1.48 -8.28 12.51
C GLY A 121 0.45 -8.84 13.49
N GLN A 122 -0.82 -8.81 13.10
CA GLN A 122 -1.90 -9.42 13.87
C GLN A 122 -1.70 -10.94 14.00
N LYS A 123 -2.04 -11.48 15.18
CA LYS A 123 -1.84 -12.90 15.52
C LYS A 123 -3.12 -13.71 15.45
N GLY A 124 -4.28 -13.05 15.47
CA GLY A 124 -5.61 -13.61 15.28
C GLY A 124 -6.26 -13.14 13.98
N TYR A 125 -7.39 -13.75 13.64
CA TYR A 125 -7.99 -13.64 12.31
C TYR A 125 -8.96 -12.46 12.13
N GLY A 126 -8.75 -11.66 11.08
CA GLY A 126 -9.72 -10.69 10.60
C GLY A 126 -10.00 -9.58 11.61
N MET A 127 -11.22 -9.01 11.56
CA MET A 127 -11.61 -7.89 12.43
C MET A 127 -11.73 -8.27 13.91
N SER A 128 -11.81 -9.56 14.25
CA SER A 128 -11.81 -9.97 15.67
C SER A 128 -10.45 -9.72 16.33
N ASP A 129 -9.39 -9.52 15.56
CA ASP A 129 -8.06 -9.10 16.04
C ASP A 129 -7.71 -7.65 15.64
N VAL A 130 -8.73 -6.79 15.47
CA VAL A 130 -8.58 -5.34 15.29
C VAL A 130 -9.28 -4.62 16.45
N GLY A 131 -8.74 -3.48 16.87
CA GLY A 131 -9.34 -2.60 17.86
C GLY A 131 -8.38 -2.19 18.98
N LYS A 132 -8.99 -1.73 20.08
CA LYS A 132 -8.28 -1.25 21.25
C LYS A 132 -7.37 -2.33 21.82
N ASP A 133 -6.15 -1.94 22.17
CA ASP A 133 -5.12 -2.80 22.79
C ASP A 133 -4.67 -3.97 21.89
N LYS A 134 -4.82 -3.84 20.56
CA LYS A 134 -4.41 -4.85 19.57
C LYS A 134 -3.34 -4.38 18.59
N ASP A 135 -2.60 -3.34 18.96
CA ASP A 135 -1.46 -2.90 18.17
C ASP A 135 -0.44 -4.03 18.04
N SER A 136 0.21 -4.09 16.89
CA SER A 136 1.31 -5.00 16.61
C SER A 136 2.51 -4.23 16.06
N PRO A 137 3.73 -4.78 16.17
CA PRO A 137 4.90 -4.21 15.50
C PRO A 137 4.66 -3.94 14.00
N GLY A 138 3.91 -4.82 13.33
CA GLY A 138 3.52 -4.64 11.94
C GLY A 138 2.57 -3.47 11.70
N SER A 139 1.54 -3.26 12.55
CA SER A 139 0.65 -2.11 12.40
C SER A 139 1.38 -0.80 12.67
N ASP A 140 2.26 -0.77 13.68
CA ASP A 140 3.06 0.42 13.99
C ASP A 140 4.07 0.74 12.88
N LEU A 141 4.67 -0.28 12.26
CA LEU A 141 5.56 -0.11 11.10
C LEU A 141 4.81 0.51 9.90
N ILE A 142 3.58 0.07 9.63
CA ILE A 142 2.75 0.65 8.56
C ILE A 142 2.49 2.13 8.82
N ILE A 143 2.12 2.50 10.05
CA ILE A 143 1.88 3.90 10.43
C ILE A 143 3.17 4.72 10.27
N ALA A 144 4.28 4.24 10.82
CA ALA A 144 5.57 4.93 10.73
C ALA A 144 6.04 5.13 9.29
N SER A 145 5.75 4.16 8.41
CA SER A 145 6.06 4.28 6.98
C SER A 145 5.15 5.30 6.28
N ALA A 146 3.86 5.31 6.59
CA ALA A 146 2.93 6.31 6.05
C ALA A 146 3.27 7.74 6.50
N ASP A 147 3.76 7.91 7.74
CA ASP A 147 4.12 9.21 8.32
C ASP A 147 5.47 9.76 7.88
N LYS A 148 6.27 8.95 7.17
CA LYS A 148 7.61 9.35 6.72
C LYS A 148 7.51 10.56 5.80
N ASP A 149 8.41 11.52 5.98
CA ASP A 149 8.56 12.68 5.08
C ASP A 149 9.19 12.24 3.75
N ASP A 150 8.44 11.45 3.00
CA ASP A 150 8.74 10.95 1.66
C ASP A 150 7.47 11.15 0.82
N PRO A 151 7.52 11.98 -0.24
CA PRO A 151 6.33 12.34 -1.01
C PRO A 151 5.76 11.17 -1.82
N ARG A 152 6.47 10.04 -1.92
CA ARG A 152 5.99 8.86 -2.64
C ARG A 152 4.99 8.10 -1.78
N PRO A 153 3.89 7.58 -2.37
CA PRO A 153 2.98 6.71 -1.64
C PRO A 153 3.68 5.41 -1.23
N VAL A 154 3.22 4.83 -0.12
CA VAL A 154 3.60 3.47 0.30
C VAL A 154 2.49 2.48 -0.07
N TRP A 155 2.87 1.41 -0.74
CA TRP A 155 1.97 0.32 -1.09
C TRP A 155 1.98 -0.74 0.00
N VAL A 156 0.82 -1.01 0.61
CA VAL A 156 0.69 -2.05 1.63
C VAL A 156 -0.14 -3.20 1.07
N THR A 157 0.47 -4.37 0.91
CA THR A 157 -0.17 -5.52 0.23
C THR A 157 -0.58 -6.60 1.22
N GLY A 158 -1.77 -7.20 1.03
CA GLY A 158 -2.19 -8.40 1.75
C GLY A 158 -2.07 -9.66 0.91
N TRP A 159 -1.09 -10.52 1.21
CA TRP A 159 -0.96 -11.86 0.60
C TRP A 159 -1.79 -12.91 1.35
N GLY A 160 -2.16 -12.60 2.60
CA GLY A 160 -3.16 -13.33 3.38
C GLY A 160 -4.37 -12.46 3.74
N GLY A 161 -4.50 -12.13 5.02
CA GLY A 161 -5.47 -11.16 5.51
C GLY A 161 -4.95 -9.73 5.49
N MET A 162 -5.86 -8.76 5.59
CA MET A 162 -5.55 -7.32 5.66
C MET A 162 -5.73 -6.73 7.06
N ASN A 163 -5.85 -7.56 8.10
CA ASN A 163 -6.20 -7.06 9.43
C ASN A 163 -5.09 -6.27 10.12
N THR A 164 -3.81 -6.48 9.80
CA THR A 164 -2.72 -5.59 10.26
C THR A 164 -2.84 -4.19 9.65
N ILE A 165 -3.25 -4.10 8.38
CA ILE A 165 -3.53 -2.83 7.71
C ILE A 165 -4.74 -2.16 8.36
N ALA A 166 -5.80 -2.94 8.60
CA ALA A 166 -7.00 -2.45 9.29
C ALA A 166 -6.69 -1.95 10.72
N GLN A 167 -5.79 -2.60 11.46
CA GLN A 167 -5.35 -2.14 12.78
C GLN A 167 -4.62 -0.79 12.69
N ALA A 168 -3.72 -0.63 11.71
CA ALA A 168 -3.00 0.63 11.51
C ALA A 168 -3.99 1.79 11.24
N ILE A 169 -4.92 1.59 10.31
CA ILE A 169 -5.96 2.59 9.99
C ILE A 169 -6.88 2.84 11.18
N TRP A 170 -7.29 1.79 11.89
CA TRP A 170 -8.12 1.91 13.09
C TRP A 170 -7.43 2.80 14.13
N LYS A 171 -6.17 2.52 14.45
CA LYS A 171 -5.40 3.31 15.42
C LYS A 171 -5.30 4.78 15.01
N ILE A 172 -4.98 5.06 13.74
CA ILE A 172 -4.92 6.44 13.24
C ILE A 172 -6.26 7.15 13.45
N ARG A 173 -7.36 6.52 13.05
CA ARG A 173 -8.71 7.08 13.22
C ARG A 173 -9.08 7.36 14.68
N GLU A 174 -8.67 6.51 15.62
CA GLU A 174 -9.00 6.70 17.04
C GLU A 174 -8.08 7.71 17.75
N THR A 175 -6.92 8.05 17.18
CA THR A 175 -5.88 8.84 17.85
C THR A 175 -5.53 10.16 17.17
N ARG A 176 -5.98 10.38 15.93
CA ARG A 176 -5.70 11.60 15.15
C ARG A 176 -6.98 12.34 14.78
N SER A 177 -6.82 13.57 14.32
CA SER A 177 -7.92 14.35 13.73
C SER A 177 -8.38 13.76 12.39
N GLU A 178 -9.60 14.10 11.96
CA GLU A 178 -10.13 13.68 10.66
C GLU A 178 -9.25 14.23 9.52
N GLU A 179 -8.75 15.47 9.65
CA GLU A 179 -7.86 16.08 8.68
C GLU A 179 -6.52 15.33 8.55
N GLU A 180 -6.01 14.74 9.64
CA GLU A 180 -4.79 13.91 9.61
C GLU A 180 -5.05 12.50 9.07
N LEU A 181 -6.25 11.95 9.25
CA LEU A 181 -6.63 10.65 8.70
C LEU A 181 -6.81 10.69 7.17
N GLN A 182 -7.26 11.82 6.63
CA GLN A 182 -7.51 11.99 5.19
C GLN A 182 -6.27 12.38 4.37
N LYS A 183 -5.12 12.60 5.01
CA LYS A 183 -3.84 12.87 4.35
C LYS A 183 -3.18 11.59 3.87
#